data_AF-Q93893-F1
#
_entry.id   AF-Q93893-F1
#
_cell.length_a   1.000
_cell.length_b   1.000
_cell.length_c   1.000
_cell.angle_alpha   90.00
_cell.angle_beta   90.00
_cell.angle_gamma   90.00
#
_symmetry.space_group_name_H-M   'P 1'
#
loop_
_entity.id
_entity.type
_entity.pdbx_description
1 polymer ?
#
loop_
_entity_poly.entity_id
_entity_poly.type
_entity_poly.pdbx_seq_one_letter_code
_entity_poly.pdbx_strand_id
1 'polypeptide(L)'
;MATVKQPPPVHEKEQPKSIAAIVWTECEKIMLRVFDAKPLPPTFPRNLLMELYVARTILFASFTLGIRAGGYSCLYSPARQIFGSFIVFMFTYVFLPLLGANIAYLFKKDKLTLYEYRVSMIVWAFLCGTFSTISNIHYALSDYGAPNYFMPVLVGLTAHLIGNRFDNNRKALVGLSVGSAVLVSLSMLLMTSGLSIGAFFSLSVCSVNAIVALQLMIYDLVLDGPGASANASMTHVVGVIIIMINFLIVVRLTGTYLEDPGRNDVARSSPLHAALSA
;
A
#
# COMPACT_ATOMS: atom_id res chain seq x y z
N MET A 1 27.89 -56.90 -24.47
CA MET A 1 27.59 -55.46 -24.47
C MET A 1 27.50 -54.99 -23.03
N ALA A 2 28.52 -54.30 -22.51
CA ALA A 2 28.47 -53.72 -21.18
C ALA A 2 27.72 -52.38 -21.26
N THR A 3 26.57 -52.30 -20.61
CA THR A 3 25.81 -51.06 -20.45
C THR A 3 26.62 -50.10 -19.59
N VAL A 4 27.16 -49.04 -20.21
CA VAL A 4 27.78 -47.91 -19.52
C VAL A 4 26.70 -47.22 -18.71
N LYS A 5 26.73 -47.38 -17.39
CA LYS A 5 25.90 -46.61 -16.46
C LYS A 5 26.30 -45.14 -16.58
N GLN A 6 25.40 -44.30 -17.09
CA GLN A 6 25.58 -42.86 -17.01
C GLN A 6 25.67 -42.44 -15.54
N PRO A 7 26.65 -41.60 -15.17
CA PRO A 7 26.72 -41.07 -13.81
C PRO A 7 25.47 -40.25 -13.50
N PRO A 8 24.98 -40.29 -12.24
CA PRO A 8 23.80 -39.53 -11.85
C PRO A 8 24.02 -38.03 -12.08
N PRO A 9 22.97 -37.27 -12.43
CA PRO A 9 23.08 -35.84 -12.64
C PRO A 9 23.61 -35.18 -11.38
N VAL A 10 24.72 -34.46 -11.52
CA VAL A 10 25.26 -33.61 -10.47
C VAL A 10 24.21 -32.56 -10.20
N HIS A 11 23.55 -32.64 -9.04
CA HIS A 11 22.79 -31.51 -8.52
C HIS A 11 23.79 -30.37 -8.31
N GLU A 12 23.88 -29.46 -9.29
CA GLU A 12 24.49 -28.17 -9.07
C GLU A 12 23.82 -27.57 -7.85
N LYS A 13 24.57 -27.49 -6.75
CA LYS A 13 24.17 -26.71 -5.58
C LYS A 13 23.98 -25.29 -6.09
N GLU A 14 22.74 -24.82 -6.17
CA GLU A 14 22.43 -23.42 -6.46
C GLU A 14 23.37 -22.56 -5.61
N GLN A 15 24.27 -21.85 -6.28
CA GLN A 15 25.18 -20.96 -5.58
C GLN A 15 24.34 -19.98 -4.75
N PRO A 16 24.75 -19.65 -3.52
CA PRO A 16 24.05 -18.67 -2.71
C PRO A 16 24.06 -17.35 -3.49
N LYS A 17 22.93 -17.02 -4.11
CA LYS A 17 22.75 -15.71 -4.75
C LYS A 17 22.98 -14.68 -3.67
N SER A 18 23.93 -13.76 -3.89
CA SER A 18 24.14 -12.66 -2.97
C SER A 18 22.82 -11.93 -2.72
N ILE A 19 22.64 -11.31 -1.55
CA ILE A 19 21.41 -10.55 -1.24
C ILE A 19 21.14 -9.52 -2.37
N ALA A 20 22.20 -8.89 -2.88
CA ALA A 20 22.11 -7.98 -4.02
C ALA A 20 21.56 -8.66 -5.29
N ALA A 21 22.02 -9.87 -5.63
CA ALA A 21 21.52 -10.62 -6.78
C ALA A 21 20.05 -11.04 -6.60
N ILE A 22 19.64 -11.43 -5.38
CA ILE A 22 18.24 -11.75 -5.07
C ILE A 22 17.37 -10.50 -5.24
N VAL A 23 17.78 -9.38 -4.66
CA VAL A 23 17.06 -8.10 -4.76
C VAL A 23 16.96 -7.66 -6.22
N TRP A 24 18.06 -7.72 -6.98
CA TRP A 24 18.06 -7.38 -8.41
C TRP A 24 17.08 -8.25 -9.22
N THR A 25 17.10 -9.56 -8.99
CA THR A 25 16.20 -10.51 -9.66
C THR A 25 14.73 -10.19 -9.38
N GLU A 26 14.38 -9.83 -8.14
CA GLU A 26 13.01 -9.46 -7.79
C GLU A 26 12.61 -8.09 -8.35
N CYS A 27 13.53 -7.11 -8.37
CA CYS A 27 13.32 -5.83 -9.02
C CYS A 27 13.05 -6.00 -10.53
N GLU A 28 13.82 -6.86 -11.20
CA GLU A 28 13.64 -7.14 -12.63
C GLU A 28 12.27 -7.79 -12.90
N LYS A 29 11.87 -8.77 -12.09
CA LYS A 29 10.52 -9.36 -12.17
C LYS A 29 9.44 -8.30 -12.01
N ILE A 30 9.54 -7.42 -11.02
CA ILE A 30 8.57 -6.34 -10.81
C ILE A 30 8.55 -5.39 -12.01
N MET A 31 9.71 -4.98 -12.52
CA MET A 31 9.81 -4.11 -13.70
C MET A 31 9.12 -4.74 -14.92
N LEU A 32 9.38 -6.01 -15.21
CA LEU A 32 8.74 -6.71 -16.33
C LEU A 32 7.21 -6.75 -16.19
N ARG A 33 6.68 -6.91 -14.97
CA ARG A 33 5.23 -6.90 -14.70
C ARG A 33 4.63 -5.50 -14.85
N VAL A 34 5.33 -4.48 -14.37
CA VAL A 34 4.87 -3.09 -14.40
C VAL A 34 4.86 -2.53 -15.82
N PHE A 35 5.86 -2.88 -16.63
CA PHE A 35 6.00 -2.44 -18.02
C PHE A 35 5.29 -3.36 -19.03
N ASP A 36 4.63 -4.43 -18.59
CA ASP A 36 3.83 -5.26 -19.46
C ASP A 36 2.65 -4.45 -20.04
N ALA A 37 2.65 -4.31 -21.36
CA ALA A 37 1.66 -3.54 -22.11
C ALA A 37 0.80 -4.43 -23.01
N LYS A 38 0.86 -5.77 -22.84
CA LYS A 38 0.01 -6.69 -23.59
C LYS A 38 -1.47 -6.38 -23.36
N PRO A 39 -2.32 -6.58 -24.41
CA PRO A 39 -3.75 -6.39 -24.29
C PRO A 39 -4.35 -7.36 -23.25
N LEU A 40 -5.47 -6.97 -22.67
CA LEU A 40 -6.20 -7.82 -21.75
C LEU A 40 -6.87 -8.98 -22.48
N PRO A 41 -6.91 -10.19 -21.90
CA PRO A 41 -7.69 -11.27 -22.46
C PRO A 41 -9.19 -10.93 -22.41
N PRO A 42 -10.01 -11.38 -23.37
CA PRO A 42 -11.46 -11.12 -23.39
C PRO A 42 -12.20 -11.55 -22.12
N THR A 43 -11.66 -12.56 -21.42
CA THR A 43 -12.21 -13.13 -20.18
C THR A 43 -11.56 -12.56 -18.93
N PHE A 44 -10.98 -11.35 -19.00
CA PHE A 44 -10.30 -10.73 -17.86
C PHE A 44 -11.26 -10.55 -16.66
N PRO A 45 -10.91 -11.06 -15.46
CA PRO A 45 -11.81 -11.07 -14.30
C PRO A 45 -11.92 -9.70 -13.61
N ARG A 46 -12.66 -8.76 -14.22
CA ARG A 46 -12.83 -7.38 -13.66
C ARG A 46 -13.49 -7.32 -12.31
N ASN A 47 -14.41 -8.23 -12.01
CA ASN A 47 -15.07 -8.28 -10.70
C ASN A 47 -14.04 -8.53 -9.60
N LEU A 48 -13.08 -9.43 -9.87
CA LEU A 48 -11.99 -9.72 -8.95
C LEU A 48 -11.02 -8.54 -8.85
N LEU A 49 -10.70 -7.86 -9.97
CA LEU A 49 -9.92 -6.62 -9.92
C LEU A 49 -10.59 -5.57 -9.01
N MET A 50 -11.90 -5.35 -9.16
CA MET A 50 -12.66 -4.42 -8.33
C MET A 50 -12.61 -4.84 -6.85
N GLU A 51 -12.81 -6.13 -6.55
CA GLU A 51 -12.73 -6.66 -5.19
C GLU A 51 -11.35 -6.42 -4.55
N LEU A 52 -10.26 -6.63 -5.30
CA LEU A 52 -8.89 -6.35 -4.84
C LEU A 52 -8.68 -4.86 -4.53
N TYR A 53 -9.31 -3.98 -5.29
CA TYR A 53 -9.26 -2.54 -5.07
C TYR A 53 -10.13 -2.07 -3.90
N VAL A 54 -11.30 -2.70 -3.69
CA VAL A 54 -12.11 -2.48 -2.49
C VAL A 54 -11.33 -2.89 -1.25
N ALA A 55 -10.67 -4.05 -1.26
CA ALA A 55 -9.81 -4.47 -0.16
C ALA A 55 -8.68 -3.45 0.09
N ARG A 56 -8.04 -2.94 -0.98
CA ARG A 56 -7.01 -1.90 -0.86
C ARG A 56 -7.55 -0.61 -0.23
N THR A 57 -8.75 -0.17 -0.60
CA THR A 57 -9.40 1.00 0.02
C THR A 57 -9.69 0.77 1.49
N ILE A 58 -10.17 -0.42 1.88
CA ILE A 58 -10.40 -0.75 3.29
C ILE A 58 -9.09 -0.66 4.09
N LEU A 59 -7.98 -1.16 3.54
CA LEU A 59 -6.67 -1.06 4.20
C LEU A 59 -6.21 0.39 4.34
N PHE A 60 -6.41 1.22 3.31
CA PHE A 60 -6.01 2.63 3.36
C PHE A 60 -6.91 3.44 4.31
N ALA A 61 -8.20 3.12 4.37
CA ALA A 61 -9.11 3.69 5.36
C ALA A 61 -8.70 3.28 6.79
N SER A 62 -8.34 2.01 6.98
CA SER A 62 -7.87 1.49 8.27
C SER A 62 -6.57 2.17 8.72
N PHE A 63 -5.62 2.35 7.81
CA PHE A 63 -4.40 3.12 8.04
C PHE A 63 -4.71 4.58 8.41
N THR A 64 -5.65 5.21 7.71
CA THR A 64 -6.10 6.59 8.01
C THR A 64 -6.71 6.70 9.41
N LEU A 65 -7.59 5.76 9.77
CA LEU A 65 -8.15 5.68 11.13
C LEU A 65 -7.04 5.48 12.17
N GLY A 66 -6.05 4.65 11.84
CA GLY A 66 -4.85 4.45 12.63
C GLY A 66 -4.09 5.76 12.88
N ILE A 67 -3.84 6.55 11.83
CA ILE A 67 -3.16 7.85 11.94
C ILE A 67 -3.87 8.74 12.97
N ARG A 68 -5.20 8.81 12.91
CA ARG A 68 -6.01 9.61 13.84
C ARG A 68 -5.93 9.06 15.26
N ALA A 69 -6.07 7.75 15.42
CA ALA A 69 -5.98 7.10 16.72
C ALA A 69 -4.61 7.34 17.38
N GLY A 70 -3.52 7.27 16.62
CA GLY A 70 -2.16 7.51 17.14
C GLY A 70 -1.93 8.92 17.69
N GLY A 71 -2.82 9.88 17.42
CA GLY A 71 -2.80 11.22 17.99
C GLY A 71 -3.27 11.30 19.45
N TYR A 72 -3.99 10.28 19.96
CA TYR A 72 -4.49 10.31 21.33
C TYR A 72 -3.37 10.15 22.37
N SER A 73 -3.38 11.01 23.40
CA SER A 73 -2.38 11.00 24.49
C SER A 73 -2.32 9.69 25.24
N CYS A 74 -3.45 8.99 25.40
CA CYS A 74 -3.50 7.68 26.02
C CYS A 74 -2.74 6.60 25.22
N LEU A 75 -2.50 6.80 23.92
CA LEU A 75 -1.76 5.86 23.07
C LEU A 75 -0.30 6.26 22.92
N TYR A 76 0.00 7.52 22.57
CA TYR A 76 1.39 7.90 22.29
C TYR A 76 2.25 8.03 23.56
N SER A 77 1.66 8.46 24.68
CA SER A 77 2.39 8.71 25.93
C SER A 77 3.03 7.44 26.49
N PRO A 78 2.28 6.35 26.77
CA PRO A 78 2.88 5.12 27.29
C PRO A 78 3.84 4.48 26.28
N ALA A 79 3.50 4.48 24.98
CA ALA A 79 4.35 3.89 23.95
C ALA A 79 5.74 4.55 23.92
N ARG A 80 5.82 5.87 24.00
CA ARG A 80 7.10 6.59 24.01
C ARG A 80 7.80 6.60 25.35
N GLN A 81 7.06 6.58 26.46
CA GLN A 81 7.66 6.51 27.80
C GLN A 81 8.30 5.14 28.09
N ILE A 82 7.64 4.05 27.67
CA ILE A 82 8.10 2.68 27.94
C ILE A 82 9.22 2.28 26.98
N PHE A 83 9.04 2.51 25.68
CA PHE A 83 9.98 2.04 24.67
C PHE A 83 11.01 3.10 24.24
N GLY A 84 10.72 4.38 24.46
CA GLY A 84 11.54 5.47 23.91
C GLY A 84 11.32 5.69 22.41
N SER A 85 11.65 6.90 21.94
CA SER A 85 11.37 7.32 20.55
C SER A 85 12.07 6.47 19.49
N PHE A 86 13.31 6.01 19.77
CA PHE A 86 14.09 5.22 18.81
C PHE A 86 13.49 3.82 18.60
N ILE A 87 13.09 3.13 19.67
CA ILE A 87 12.49 1.80 19.56
C ILE A 87 11.13 1.88 18.88
N VAL A 88 10.31 2.90 19.19
CA VAL A 88 9.03 3.12 18.50
C VAL A 88 9.25 3.34 16.99
N PHE A 89 10.28 4.11 16.61
CA PHE A 89 10.62 4.32 15.21
C PHE A 89 11.04 3.01 14.51
N MET A 90 11.93 2.22 15.13
CA MET A 90 12.34 0.91 14.61
C MET A 90 11.17 -0.05 14.51
N PHE A 91 10.29 -0.08 15.51
CA PHE A 91 9.07 -0.87 15.50
C PHE A 91 8.17 -0.50 14.31
N THR A 92 7.98 0.80 14.09
CA THR A 92 7.10 1.33 13.04
C THR A 92 7.63 1.03 11.64
N TYR A 93 8.91 1.28 11.38
CA TYR A 93 9.46 1.25 10.02
C TYR A 93 10.27 0.00 9.67
N VAL A 94 10.49 -0.91 10.63
CA VAL A 94 11.15 -2.20 10.39
C VAL A 94 10.23 -3.35 10.79
N PHE A 95 9.79 -3.42 12.04
CA PHE A 95 9.02 -4.58 12.52
C PHE A 95 7.62 -4.66 11.91
N LEU A 96 6.86 -3.56 11.84
CA LEU A 96 5.51 -3.58 11.25
C LEU A 96 5.53 -3.96 9.76
N PRO A 97 6.42 -3.43 8.89
CA PRO A 97 6.57 -3.92 7.52
C PRO A 97 6.84 -5.43 7.43
N LEU A 98 7.73 -5.95 8.29
CA LEU A 98 8.03 -7.38 8.34
C LEU A 98 6.82 -8.21 8.80
N LEU A 99 6.04 -7.70 9.76
CA LEU A 99 4.80 -8.35 10.19
C LEU A 99 3.79 -8.44 9.06
N GLY A 100 3.59 -7.36 8.30
CA GLY A 100 2.71 -7.35 7.12
C GLY A 100 3.17 -8.35 6.05
N ALA A 101 4.47 -8.38 5.75
CA ALA A 101 5.02 -9.35 4.82
C ALA A 101 4.84 -10.80 5.30
N ASN A 102 4.97 -11.05 6.60
CA ASN A 102 4.72 -12.37 7.19
C ASN A 102 3.24 -12.78 7.09
N ILE A 103 2.29 -11.88 7.32
CA ILE A 103 0.85 -12.14 7.15
C ILE A 103 0.55 -12.55 5.70
N ALA A 104 1.06 -11.79 4.72
CA ALA A 104 0.88 -12.12 3.30
C ALA A 104 1.56 -13.45 2.92
N TYR A 105 2.75 -13.73 3.47
CA TYR A 105 3.43 -15.01 3.28
C TYR A 105 2.61 -16.19 3.80
N LEU A 106 2.05 -16.08 5.02
CA LEU A 106 1.22 -17.12 5.61
C LEU A 106 -0.07 -17.35 4.82
N PHE A 107 -0.70 -16.29 4.32
CA PHE A 107 -1.86 -16.40 3.43
C PHE A 107 -1.50 -17.11 2.12
N LYS A 108 -0.39 -16.73 1.49
CA LYS A 108 0.10 -17.38 0.26
C LYS A 108 0.46 -18.87 0.45
N LYS A 109 0.72 -19.30 1.68
CA LYS A 109 1.00 -20.70 2.05
C LYS A 109 -0.24 -21.45 2.52
N ASP A 110 -1.43 -20.90 2.30
CA ASP A 110 -2.72 -21.46 2.74
C ASP A 110 -2.75 -21.75 4.25
N LYS A 111 -1.98 -20.99 5.04
CA LYS A 111 -1.94 -21.08 6.51
C LYS A 111 -2.94 -20.16 7.19
N LEU A 112 -3.53 -19.24 6.44
CA LEU A 112 -4.60 -18.36 6.88
C LEU A 112 -5.78 -18.51 5.93
N THR A 113 -6.98 -18.57 6.48
CA THR A 113 -8.21 -18.41 5.69
C THR A 113 -8.29 -16.98 5.13
N LEU A 114 -9.11 -16.80 4.08
CA LEU A 114 -9.34 -15.46 3.51
C LEU A 114 -9.87 -14.47 4.56
N TYR A 115 -10.72 -14.94 5.48
CA TYR A 115 -11.25 -14.12 6.57
C TYR A 115 -10.15 -13.69 7.55
N GLU A 116 -9.36 -14.64 8.05
CA GLU A 116 -8.24 -14.35 8.97
C GLU A 116 -7.22 -13.41 8.34
N TYR A 117 -6.89 -13.62 7.07
CA TYR A 117 -6.01 -12.73 6.30
C TYR A 117 -6.58 -11.30 6.25
N ARG A 118 -7.85 -11.13 5.85
CA ARG A 118 -8.48 -9.80 5.73
C ARG A 118 -8.51 -9.07 7.07
N VAL A 119 -8.95 -9.74 8.14
CA VAL A 119 -9.00 -9.15 9.48
C VAL A 119 -7.59 -8.78 9.97
N SER A 120 -6.62 -9.68 9.81
CA SER A 120 -5.23 -9.42 10.22
C SER A 120 -4.62 -8.24 9.46
N MET A 121 -4.88 -8.12 8.16
CA MET A 121 -4.40 -7.01 7.34
C MET A 121 -5.05 -5.67 7.72
N ILE A 122 -6.34 -5.67 8.06
CA ILE A 122 -7.05 -4.48 8.55
C ILE A 122 -6.43 -3.98 9.86
N VAL A 123 -6.27 -4.89 10.83
CA VAL A 123 -5.64 -4.58 12.12
C VAL A 123 -4.20 -4.10 11.92
N TRP A 124 -3.43 -4.79 11.08
CA TRP A 124 -2.07 -4.40 10.75
C TRP A 124 -1.99 -3.00 10.13
N ALA A 125 -2.84 -2.70 9.13
CA ALA A 125 -2.87 -1.39 8.49
C ALA A 125 -3.23 -0.28 9.50
N PHE A 126 -4.20 -0.54 10.39
CA PHE A 126 -4.53 0.35 11.50
C PHE A 126 -3.31 0.60 12.41
N LEU A 127 -2.60 -0.46 12.83
CA LEU A 127 -1.39 -0.32 13.64
C LEU A 127 -0.29 0.46 12.93
N CYS A 128 -0.08 0.23 11.63
CA CYS A 128 0.86 1.02 10.82
C CYS A 128 0.52 2.51 10.88
N GLY A 129 -0.76 2.89 10.76
CA GLY A 129 -1.20 4.27 10.90
C GLY A 129 -0.95 4.83 12.30
N THR A 130 -1.36 4.10 13.33
CA THR A 130 -1.20 4.50 14.74
C THR A 130 0.26 4.75 15.09
N PHE A 131 1.14 3.80 14.80
CA PHE A 131 2.55 3.89 15.11
C PHE A 131 3.29 4.91 14.23
N SER A 132 2.81 5.16 13.01
CA SER A 132 3.32 6.26 12.17
C SER A 132 3.07 7.62 12.81
N THR A 133 1.88 7.86 13.35
CA THR A 133 1.59 9.10 14.08
C THR A 133 2.40 9.18 15.37
N ILE A 134 2.46 8.11 16.18
CA ILE A 134 3.24 8.11 17.43
C ILE A 134 4.72 8.44 17.15
N SER A 135 5.30 7.86 16.10
CA SER A 135 6.68 8.11 15.67
C SER A 135 6.93 9.55 15.20
N ASN A 136 5.88 10.26 14.77
CA ASN A 136 5.97 11.62 14.25
C ASN A 136 5.10 12.61 15.03
N ILE A 137 4.78 12.33 16.31
CA ILE A 137 3.80 13.10 17.09
C ILE A 137 4.23 14.57 17.32
N HIS A 138 5.53 14.86 17.23
CA HIS A 138 6.06 16.22 17.30
C HIS A 138 5.94 17.00 15.99
N TYR A 139 5.47 16.40 14.89
CA TYR A 139 5.25 17.12 13.65
C TYR A 139 3.75 17.38 13.49
N ALA A 140 3.37 18.65 13.44
CA ALA A 140 2.01 19.07 13.15
C ALA A 140 1.63 18.60 11.74
N LEU A 141 0.51 17.87 11.64
CA LEU A 141 0.01 17.36 10.36
C LEU A 141 -0.92 18.35 9.65
N SER A 142 -0.90 19.64 9.98
CA SER A 142 -1.81 20.64 9.38
C SER A 142 -1.84 20.57 7.85
N ASP A 143 -0.71 20.19 7.25
CA ASP A 143 -0.54 20.14 5.80
C ASP A 143 -0.85 18.78 5.18
N TYR A 144 -1.04 17.73 6.00
CA TYR A 144 -1.48 16.42 5.54
C TYR A 144 -3.00 16.46 5.41
N GLY A 145 -3.48 16.98 4.27
CA GLY A 145 -4.88 16.80 3.84
C GLY A 145 -5.30 15.34 3.97
N ALA A 146 -6.60 15.07 4.11
CA ALA A 146 -7.08 13.71 4.30
C ALA A 146 -6.43 12.79 3.26
N PRO A 147 -5.78 11.69 3.67
CA PRO A 147 -5.13 10.79 2.74
C PRO A 147 -6.15 10.38 1.68
N ASN A 148 -5.73 10.29 0.42
CA ASN A 148 -6.60 9.88 -0.68
C ASN A 148 -6.93 8.37 -0.60
N TYR A 149 -7.51 7.91 0.51
CA TYR A 149 -7.82 6.50 0.78
C TYR A 149 -8.93 5.97 -0.13
N PHE A 150 -9.72 6.86 -0.75
CA PHE A 150 -10.70 6.55 -1.79
C PHE A 150 -10.09 6.40 -3.19
N MET A 151 -8.85 6.85 -3.41
CA MET A 151 -8.20 6.74 -4.73
C MET A 151 -8.18 5.29 -5.27
N PRO A 152 -7.87 4.25 -4.47
CA PRO A 152 -7.92 2.88 -4.96
C PRO A 152 -9.32 2.48 -5.46
N VAL A 153 -10.40 2.82 -4.75
CA VAL A 153 -11.75 2.45 -5.20
C VAL A 153 -12.11 3.17 -6.49
N LEU A 154 -11.69 4.42 -6.70
CA LEU A 154 -11.90 5.13 -7.96
C LEU A 154 -11.14 4.49 -9.12
N VAL A 155 -9.90 4.04 -8.88
CA VAL A 155 -9.10 3.31 -9.88
C VAL A 155 -9.79 2.00 -10.25
N GLY A 156 -10.20 1.21 -9.25
CA GLY A 156 -10.90 -0.06 -9.46
C GLY A 156 -12.24 0.13 -10.18
N LEU A 157 -13.02 1.13 -9.77
CA LEU A 157 -14.32 1.44 -10.36
C LEU A 157 -14.18 1.87 -11.81
N THR A 158 -13.22 2.74 -12.13
CA THR A 158 -12.97 3.16 -13.52
C THR A 158 -12.52 1.99 -14.38
N ALA A 159 -11.60 1.17 -13.88
CA ALA A 159 -11.14 -0.03 -14.58
C ALA A 159 -12.26 -1.07 -14.78
N HIS A 160 -13.26 -1.09 -13.89
CA HIS A 160 -14.43 -1.95 -13.99
C HIS A 160 -15.47 -1.43 -14.98
N LEU A 161 -15.88 -0.16 -14.87
CA LEU A 161 -17.00 0.41 -15.63
C LEU A 161 -16.66 0.67 -17.10
N ILE A 162 -15.52 1.30 -17.37
CA ILE A 162 -15.13 1.69 -18.74
C ILE A 162 -14.00 0.84 -19.29
N GLY A 163 -13.45 -0.08 -18.50
CA GLY A 163 -12.25 -0.81 -18.87
C GLY A 163 -12.38 -1.66 -20.13
N ASN A 164 -13.57 -2.23 -20.39
CA ASN A 164 -13.86 -3.01 -21.61
C ASN A 164 -13.55 -2.23 -22.90
N ARG A 165 -13.64 -0.90 -22.88
CA ARG A 165 -13.36 -0.06 -24.06
C ARG A 165 -11.86 0.04 -24.37
N PHE A 166 -11.00 -0.39 -23.44
CA PHE A 166 -9.56 -0.24 -23.49
C PHE A 166 -8.80 -1.57 -23.38
N ASP A 167 -9.47 -2.70 -23.64
CA ASP A 167 -8.86 -4.04 -23.52
C ASP A 167 -7.68 -4.24 -24.45
N ASN A 168 -7.80 -3.68 -25.65
CA ASN A 168 -6.73 -3.69 -26.64
C ASN A 168 -5.61 -2.68 -26.33
N ASN A 169 -5.78 -1.81 -25.33
CA ASN A 169 -4.82 -0.75 -24.98
C ASN A 169 -4.67 -0.59 -23.46
N ARG A 170 -3.84 -1.48 -22.87
CA ARG A 170 -3.54 -1.49 -21.42
C ARG A 170 -3.00 -0.16 -20.90
N LYS A 171 -2.22 0.59 -21.70
CA LYS A 171 -1.71 1.91 -21.32
C LYS A 171 -2.84 2.92 -21.15
N ALA A 172 -3.80 2.94 -22.08
CA ALA A 172 -4.97 3.81 -21.98
C ALA A 172 -5.85 3.43 -20.78
N LEU A 173 -6.06 2.13 -20.54
CA LEU A 173 -6.79 1.65 -19.36
C LEU A 173 -6.17 2.18 -18.06
N VAL A 174 -4.86 1.99 -17.89
CA VAL A 174 -4.13 2.42 -16.68
C VAL A 174 -4.16 3.94 -16.56
N GLY A 175 -3.85 4.65 -17.65
CA GLY A 175 -3.82 6.11 -17.68
C GLY A 175 -5.17 6.74 -17.33
N LEU A 176 -6.28 6.22 -17.88
CA LEU A 176 -7.63 6.72 -17.58
C LEU A 176 -8.09 6.35 -16.17
N SER A 177 -7.78 5.13 -15.71
CA SER A 177 -8.19 4.69 -14.36
C SER A 177 -7.48 5.48 -13.27
N VAL A 178 -6.16 5.68 -13.41
CA VAL A 178 -5.40 6.51 -12.46
C VAL A 178 -5.69 7.99 -12.66
N GLY A 179 -5.71 8.47 -13.89
CA GLY A 179 -5.95 9.88 -14.20
C GLY A 179 -7.30 10.39 -13.70
N SER A 180 -8.38 9.61 -13.88
CA SER A 180 -9.69 9.97 -13.32
C SER A 180 -9.68 10.01 -11.79
N ALA A 181 -9.05 9.05 -11.12
CA ALA A 181 -8.93 9.05 -9.67
C ALA A 181 -8.13 10.26 -9.15
N VAL A 182 -7.06 10.65 -9.87
CA VAL A 182 -6.28 11.86 -9.57
C VAL A 182 -7.12 13.12 -9.75
N LEU A 183 -7.87 13.22 -10.85
CA LEU A 183 -8.73 14.38 -11.11
C LEU A 183 -9.78 14.54 -10.02
N VAL A 184 -10.48 13.46 -9.64
CA VAL A 184 -11.47 13.51 -8.55
C VAL A 184 -10.80 13.90 -7.23
N SER A 185 -9.64 13.32 -6.92
CA SER A 185 -8.90 13.66 -5.69
C SER A 185 -8.49 15.13 -5.65
N LEU A 186 -8.00 15.65 -6.78
CA LEU A 186 -7.63 17.06 -6.92
C LEU A 186 -8.85 17.97 -6.79
N SER A 187 -9.98 17.61 -7.40
CA SER A 187 -11.24 18.35 -7.25
C SER A 187 -11.71 18.39 -5.79
N MET A 188 -11.61 17.28 -5.06
CA MET A 188 -11.96 17.25 -3.62
C MET A 188 -11.02 18.13 -2.79
N LEU A 189 -9.71 18.13 -3.06
CA LEU A 189 -8.75 19.01 -2.40
C LEU A 189 -9.04 20.49 -2.68
N LEU A 190 -9.42 20.83 -3.92
CA LEU A 190 -9.81 22.20 -4.30
C LEU A 190 -11.09 22.65 -3.59
N MET A 191 -12.09 21.78 -3.50
CA MET A 191 -13.36 22.09 -2.84
C MET A 191 -13.25 22.25 -1.32
N THR A 192 -12.29 21.57 -0.70
CA THR A 192 -12.06 21.60 0.75
C THR A 192 -11.00 22.62 1.17
N SER A 193 -10.48 23.42 0.24
CA SER A 193 -9.34 24.33 0.46
C SER A 193 -8.11 23.62 1.04
N GLY A 194 -7.98 22.31 0.81
CA GLY A 194 -6.91 21.46 1.32
C GLY A 194 -5.69 21.39 0.41
N LEU A 195 -5.61 22.24 -0.62
CA LEU A 195 -4.50 22.25 -1.56
C LEU A 195 -3.23 22.81 -0.90
N SER A 196 -2.34 21.92 -0.50
CA SER A 196 -1.00 22.23 0.01
C SER A 196 0.09 21.57 -0.86
N ILE A 197 1.34 22.02 -0.72
CA ILE A 197 2.49 21.36 -1.35
C ILE A 197 2.59 19.89 -0.89
N GLY A 198 2.34 19.64 0.40
CA GLY A 198 2.31 18.29 0.97
C GLY A 198 1.21 17.41 0.36
N ALA A 199 0.01 17.96 0.17
CA ALA A 199 -1.10 17.26 -0.47
C ALA A 199 -0.79 16.92 -1.94
N PHE A 200 -0.20 17.86 -2.69
CA PHE A 200 0.21 17.62 -4.08
C PHE A 200 1.31 16.56 -4.21
N PHE A 201 2.33 16.61 -3.34
CA PHE A 201 3.37 15.59 -3.28
C PHE A 201 2.80 14.21 -2.92
N SER A 202 1.94 14.15 -1.89
CA SER A 202 1.26 12.93 -1.47
C SER A 202 0.41 12.34 -2.60
N LEU A 203 -0.37 13.16 -3.30
CA LEU A 203 -1.16 12.74 -4.46
C LEU A 203 -0.27 12.21 -5.59
N SER A 204 0.87 12.84 -5.85
CA SER A 204 1.84 12.39 -6.86
C SER A 204 2.40 11.00 -6.54
N VAL A 205 2.84 10.79 -5.30
CA VAL A 205 3.34 9.48 -4.84
C VAL A 205 2.24 8.42 -4.87
N CYS A 206 1.03 8.76 -4.43
CA CYS A 206 -0.14 7.88 -4.52
C CYS A 206 -0.50 7.52 -5.96
N SER A 207 -0.33 8.44 -6.91
CA SER A 207 -0.55 8.21 -8.34
C SER A 207 0.44 7.20 -8.91
N VAL A 208 1.73 7.36 -8.61
CA VAL A 208 2.76 6.38 -9.01
C VAL A 208 2.47 5.01 -8.41
N ASN A 209 2.14 4.96 -7.12
CA ASN A 209 1.76 3.72 -6.43
C ASN A 209 0.50 3.08 -7.06
N ALA A 210 -0.49 3.89 -7.46
CA ALA A 210 -1.70 3.40 -8.13
C ALA A 210 -1.40 2.79 -9.50
N ILE A 211 -0.50 3.40 -10.29
CA ILE A 211 -0.04 2.84 -11.57
C ILE A 211 0.63 1.49 -11.35
N VAL A 212 1.60 1.44 -10.44
CA VAL A 212 2.35 0.20 -10.13
C VAL A 212 1.39 -0.90 -9.63
N ALA A 213 0.51 -0.56 -8.69
CA ALA A 213 -0.46 -1.51 -8.14
C ALA A 213 -1.42 -2.03 -9.20
N LEU A 214 -1.95 -1.16 -10.07
CA LEU A 214 -2.85 -1.57 -11.15
C LEU A 214 -2.17 -2.52 -12.11
N GLN A 215 -0.93 -2.20 -12.50
CA GLN A 215 -0.17 -3.05 -13.40
C GLN A 215 0.15 -4.42 -12.80
N LEU A 216 0.55 -4.46 -11.53
CA LEU A 216 0.80 -5.72 -10.83
C LEU A 216 -0.46 -6.56 -10.69
N MET A 217 -1.58 -5.97 -10.27
CA MET A 217 -2.85 -6.68 -10.12
C MET A 217 -3.39 -7.19 -11.46
N ILE A 218 -3.31 -6.39 -12.52
CA ILE A 218 -3.67 -6.85 -13.87
C ILE A 218 -2.81 -8.04 -14.28
N TYR A 219 -1.48 -7.93 -14.11
CA TYR A 219 -0.57 -9.00 -14.49
C TYR A 219 -0.88 -10.31 -13.73
N ASP A 220 -1.02 -10.23 -12.42
CA ASP A 220 -1.32 -11.40 -11.58
C ASP A 220 -2.70 -12.00 -11.95
N LEU A 221 -3.71 -11.17 -12.25
CA LEU A 221 -5.02 -11.64 -12.72
C LEU A 221 -4.99 -12.29 -14.10
N VAL A 222 -4.12 -11.82 -15.00
CA VAL A 222 -3.95 -12.42 -16.33
C VAL A 222 -3.27 -13.79 -16.22
N LEU A 223 -2.29 -13.94 -15.33
CA LEU A 223 -1.57 -15.21 -15.17
C LEU A 223 -2.32 -16.24 -14.33
N ASP A 224 -2.81 -15.84 -13.16
CA ASP A 224 -3.32 -16.76 -12.14
C ASP A 224 -4.85 -16.77 -12.07
N GLY A 225 -5.53 -15.86 -12.79
CA GLY A 225 -6.98 -15.76 -12.79
C GLY A 225 -7.53 -15.62 -11.36
N PRO A 226 -8.44 -16.51 -10.91
CA PRO A 226 -8.94 -16.51 -9.52
C PRO A 226 -7.85 -16.68 -8.44
N GLY A 227 -6.75 -17.38 -8.77
CA GLY A 227 -5.61 -17.59 -7.87
C GLY A 227 -4.81 -16.31 -7.59
N ALA A 228 -5.03 -15.25 -8.37
CA ALA A 228 -4.36 -13.97 -8.22
C ALA A 228 -4.62 -13.30 -6.87
N SER A 229 -5.70 -13.64 -6.17
CA SER A 229 -6.01 -13.09 -4.84
C SER A 229 -4.89 -13.30 -3.83
N ALA A 230 -4.23 -14.47 -3.87
CA ALA A 230 -3.08 -14.78 -3.03
C ALA A 230 -1.84 -13.96 -3.43
N ASN A 231 -1.60 -13.74 -4.73
CA ASN A 231 -0.45 -12.95 -5.21
C ASN A 231 -0.63 -11.44 -5.00
N ALA A 232 -1.85 -10.94 -5.13
CA ALA A 232 -2.20 -9.55 -4.86
C ALA A 232 -2.05 -9.16 -3.38
N SER A 233 -1.95 -10.13 -2.46
CA SER A 233 -1.70 -9.87 -1.04
C SER A 233 -0.41 -9.08 -0.80
N MET A 234 0.65 -9.38 -1.54
CA MET A 234 1.91 -8.62 -1.45
C MET A 234 1.74 -7.20 -2.01
N THR A 235 0.92 -7.01 -3.04
CA THR A 235 0.59 -5.67 -3.57
C THR A 235 -0.17 -4.84 -2.54
N HIS A 236 -1.02 -5.46 -1.71
CA HIS A 236 -1.69 -4.79 -0.58
C HIS A 236 -0.70 -4.39 0.52
N VAL A 237 0.19 -5.29 0.94
CA VAL A 237 1.23 -5.00 1.93
C VAL A 237 2.13 -3.86 1.46
N VAL A 238 2.67 -3.96 0.23
CA VAL A 238 3.52 -2.91 -0.36
C VAL A 238 2.76 -1.59 -0.46
N GLY A 239 1.46 -1.62 -0.79
CA GLY A 239 0.62 -0.44 -0.81
C GLY A 239 0.58 0.30 0.53
N VAL A 240 0.39 -0.43 1.63
CA VAL A 240 0.37 0.13 2.99
C VAL A 240 1.76 0.60 3.42
N ILE A 241 2.83 -0.11 3.07
CA ILE A 241 4.21 0.34 3.34
C ILE A 241 4.51 1.65 2.61
N ILE A 242 4.13 1.77 1.34
CA ILE A 242 4.35 2.99 0.55
C ILE A 242 3.58 4.17 1.16
N ILE A 243 2.32 4.00 1.55
CA ILE A 243 1.57 5.11 2.19
C ILE A 243 2.14 5.47 3.56
N MET A 244 2.67 4.49 4.30
CA MET A 244 3.39 4.70 5.56
C MET A 244 4.68 5.52 5.38
N ILE A 245 5.46 5.21 4.35
CA ILE A 245 6.68 5.96 3.99
C ILE A 245 6.33 7.34 3.44
N ASN A 246 5.30 7.44 2.59
CA ASN A 246 4.79 8.72 2.09
C ASN A 246 4.40 9.63 3.26
N PHE A 247 3.64 9.10 4.22
CA PHE A 247 3.29 9.81 5.44
C PHE A 247 4.54 10.30 6.21
N LEU A 248 5.53 9.42 6.45
CA LEU A 248 6.79 9.80 7.09
C LEU A 248 7.48 10.98 6.36
N ILE A 249 7.61 10.88 5.04
CA ILE A 249 8.30 11.87 4.21
C ILE A 249 7.53 13.19 4.24
N VAL A 250 6.23 13.17 3.95
CA VAL A 250 5.41 14.40 3.91
C VAL A 250 5.40 15.08 5.27
N VAL A 251 5.10 14.35 6.34
CA VAL A 251 5.01 14.92 7.70
C VAL A 251 6.34 15.51 8.14
N ARG A 252 7.48 14.93 7.78
CA ARG A 252 8.80 15.49 8.15
C ARG A 252 9.29 16.61 7.23
N LEU A 253 8.89 16.63 5.97
CA LEU A 253 9.30 17.67 5.02
C LEU A 253 8.42 18.91 5.10
N THR A 254 7.12 18.74 5.37
CA THR A 254 6.14 19.85 5.36
C THR A 254 5.55 20.13 6.74
N GLY A 255 5.66 19.22 7.70
CA GLY A 255 5.11 19.42 9.04
C GLY A 255 5.95 20.38 9.88
N THR A 256 5.28 21.17 10.70
CA THR A 256 5.94 22.06 11.68
C THR A 256 6.30 21.26 12.93
N TYR A 257 7.55 21.36 13.38
CA TYR A 257 7.96 20.73 14.64
C TYR A 257 7.37 21.47 15.84
N LEU A 258 6.75 20.71 16.75
CA LEU A 258 6.12 21.14 17.99
C LEU A 258 6.84 20.46 19.16
N GLU A 259 7.41 21.27 20.05
CA GLU A 259 8.05 20.75 21.27
C GLU A 259 7.06 20.01 22.17
N ASP A 260 5.86 20.58 22.33
CA ASP A 260 4.76 19.96 23.07
C ASP A 260 3.81 19.19 22.12
N PRO A 261 3.80 17.84 22.14
CA PRO A 261 2.90 17.04 21.30
C PRO A 261 1.42 17.23 21.66
N GLY A 262 1.09 17.75 22.86
CA GLY A 262 -0.28 18.10 23.23
C GLY A 262 -0.87 19.27 22.42
N ARG A 263 -0.03 19.98 21.67
CA ARG A 263 -0.44 21.01 20.70
C ARG A 263 -0.67 20.47 19.29
N ASN A 264 -0.40 19.19 19.02
CA ASN A 264 -0.63 18.61 17.70
C ASN A 264 -2.14 18.48 17.43
N ASP A 265 -2.63 19.14 16.37
CA ASP A 265 -4.06 19.17 16.05
C ASP A 265 -4.65 17.82 15.67
N VAL A 266 -3.83 16.82 15.30
CA VAL A 266 -4.32 15.44 15.11
C VAL A 266 -4.82 14.83 16.41
N ALA A 267 -4.28 15.26 17.56
CA ALA A 267 -4.85 14.91 18.86
C ALA A 267 -6.21 15.60 19.13
N ARG A 268 -6.54 16.66 18.40
CA ARG A 268 -7.72 17.52 18.63
C ARG A 268 -8.85 17.31 17.61
N SER A 269 -8.56 16.77 16.42
CA SER A 269 -9.61 16.54 15.43
C SER A 269 -10.58 15.45 15.92
N SER A 270 -11.85 15.81 16.14
CA SER A 270 -12.88 14.85 16.51
C SER A 270 -13.03 13.79 15.41
N PRO A 271 -13.41 12.54 15.75
CA PRO A 271 -13.63 11.49 14.76
C PRO A 271 -14.65 11.89 13.68
N LEU A 272 -15.63 12.73 14.04
CA LEU A 272 -16.67 13.21 13.13
C LEU A 272 -16.13 14.20 12.11
N HIS A 273 -15.31 15.17 12.53
CA HIS A 273 -14.61 16.04 11.59
C HIS A 273 -13.59 15.23 10.77
N ALA A 274 -13.02 14.17 11.36
CA ALA A 274 -12.11 13.26 10.67
C ALA A 274 -12.79 12.34 9.65
N ALA A 275 -14.07 11.97 9.86
CA ALA A 275 -14.88 11.20 8.92
C ALA A 275 -15.48 12.08 7.82
N LEU A 276 -15.75 13.35 8.11
CA LEU A 276 -16.34 14.31 7.16
C LEU A 276 -15.29 15.05 6.32
N SER A 277 -14.05 15.16 6.79
CA SER A 277 -12.91 15.63 5.99
C SER A 277 -12.23 14.53 5.18
N ALA A 278 -12.60 13.27 5.44
CA ALA A 278 -12.22 12.08 4.69
C ALA A 278 -13.17 11.90 3.50
#